data_AF-A0A7S2P889-F1
#
_entry.id   AF-A0A7S2P889-F1
#
_cell.length_a   1.000
_cell.length_b   1.000
_cell.length_c   1.000
_cell.angle_alpha   90.00
_cell.angle_beta   90.00
_cell.angle_gamma   90.00
#
_symmetry.space_group_name_H-M   'P 1'
#
loop_
_entity.id
_entity.type
_entity.pdbx_description
1 polymer ?
#
loop_
_entity_poly.entity_id
_entity_poly.type
_entity_poly.pdbx_seq_one_letter_code
_entity_poly.pdbx_strand_id
1 'polypeptide(L)'
;RGRIIQLKQTHYEPKPDGYQPLPISLLGSGYIRRVLKTGTVEAKRLAGAIDWERYKCDVPGVRWHPVGGWRVQFDRRNYEHNFFVRCSCFFRVQLYGFDRAKELAIAYRRRLEAEWDEQQRIWAKLDVQREAARLQ
;
A
#
# COMPACT_ATOMS: atom_id res chain seq x y z
N ARG A 1 21.31 -38.66 5.66
CA ARG A 1 20.76 -38.76 4.29
C ARG A 1 19.69 -37.67 4.12
N GLY A 2 20.04 -36.52 3.55
CA GLY A 2 19.07 -35.44 3.28
C GLY A 2 18.27 -35.72 2.02
N ARG A 3 16.93 -35.58 2.07
CA ARG A 3 16.08 -35.64 0.87
C ARG A 3 16.23 -34.32 0.11
N ILE A 4 16.69 -34.40 -1.14
CA ILE A 4 16.61 -33.28 -2.08
C ILE A 4 15.14 -33.16 -2.48
N ILE A 5 14.49 -32.06 -2.09
CA ILE A 5 13.14 -31.74 -2.54
C ILE A 5 13.28 -31.14 -3.94
N GLN A 6 12.99 -31.94 -4.98
CA GLN A 6 12.77 -31.40 -6.33
C GLN A 6 11.52 -30.52 -6.29
N LEU A 7 11.71 -29.20 -6.33
CA LEU A 7 10.63 -28.25 -6.55
C LEU A 7 10.02 -28.59 -7.92
N LYS A 8 8.72 -28.91 -7.94
CA LYS A 8 8.00 -29.16 -9.20
C LYS A 8 8.17 -27.93 -10.09
N GLN A 9 8.88 -28.10 -11.19
CA GLN A 9 9.06 -27.08 -12.20
C GLN A 9 7.70 -26.89 -12.88
N THR A 10 6.97 -25.84 -12.50
CA THR A 10 5.70 -25.49 -13.15
C THR A 10 5.99 -24.92 -14.53
N HIS A 11 5.38 -25.48 -15.58
CA HIS A 11 5.46 -24.92 -16.93
C HIS A 11 4.98 -23.46 -16.92
N TYR A 12 5.75 -22.57 -17.53
CA TYR A 12 5.35 -21.19 -17.72
C TYR A 12 4.26 -21.14 -18.79
N GLU A 13 3.06 -20.74 -18.40
CA GLU A 13 2.00 -20.39 -19.33
C GLU A 13 2.11 -18.90 -19.68
N PRO A 14 2.30 -18.54 -20.96
CA PRO A 14 2.36 -17.14 -21.37
C PRO A 14 1.01 -16.49 -21.05
N LYS A 15 1.08 -15.34 -20.37
CA LYS A 15 -0.12 -14.56 -20.03
C LYS A 15 -0.64 -13.89 -21.31
N PRO A 16 -1.96 -13.75 -21.47
CA PRO A 16 -2.54 -13.08 -22.62
C PRO A 16 -2.11 -11.60 -22.72
N ASP A 17 -2.06 -11.07 -23.94
CA ASP A 17 -1.74 -9.67 -24.18
C ASP A 17 -2.74 -8.74 -23.46
N GLY A 18 -2.22 -7.70 -22.81
CA GLY A 18 -3.02 -6.78 -21.99
C GLY A 18 -3.34 -7.28 -20.57
N TYR A 19 -2.77 -8.41 -20.13
CA TYR A 19 -2.96 -8.90 -18.76
C TYR A 19 -2.43 -7.91 -17.71
N GLN A 20 -3.35 -7.19 -17.06
CA GLN A 20 -3.05 -6.42 -15.87
C GLN A 20 -3.34 -7.29 -14.62
N PRO A 21 -2.31 -7.75 -13.90
CA PRO A 21 -2.53 -8.51 -12.67
C PRO A 21 -3.25 -7.64 -11.65
N LEU A 22 -4.24 -8.23 -10.98
CA LEU A 22 -4.85 -7.58 -9.82
C LEU A 22 -3.76 -7.29 -8.77
N PRO A 23 -3.76 -6.09 -8.17
CA PRO A 23 -2.85 -5.76 -7.07
C PRO A 23 -2.84 -6.85 -5.99
N ILE A 24 -1.65 -7.19 -5.49
CA ILE A 24 -1.47 -8.18 -4.41
C ILE A 24 -2.30 -7.82 -3.17
N SER A 25 -2.52 -6.52 -2.94
CA SER A 25 -3.36 -6.00 -1.86
C SER A 25 -4.82 -6.45 -1.94
N LEU A 26 -5.38 -6.57 -3.15
CA LEU A 26 -6.71 -7.12 -3.41
C LEU A 26 -6.72 -8.64 -3.20
N LEU A 27 -5.69 -9.33 -3.69
CA LEU A 27 -5.51 -10.77 -3.51
C LEU A 27 -5.22 -11.17 -2.05
N GLY A 28 -4.93 -10.21 -1.18
CA GLY A 28 -4.80 -10.38 0.27
C GLY A 28 -6.13 -10.74 0.94
N SER A 29 -7.27 -10.47 0.31
CA SER A 29 -8.59 -10.77 0.89
C SER A 29 -8.92 -12.24 0.69
N GLY A 30 -9.16 -12.96 1.78
CA GLY A 30 -9.57 -14.37 1.72
C GLY A 30 -10.85 -14.57 0.89
N TYR A 31 -11.78 -13.62 0.97
CA TYR A 31 -13.03 -13.65 0.19
C TYR A 31 -12.78 -13.43 -1.30
N ILE A 32 -12.03 -12.38 -1.67
CA ILE A 32 -11.68 -12.10 -3.07
C ILE A 32 -10.86 -13.26 -3.65
N ARG A 33 -9.87 -13.75 -2.89
CA ARG A 33 -9.05 -14.90 -3.28
C ARG A 33 -9.89 -16.15 -3.48
N ARG A 34 -10.91 -16.37 -2.63
CA ARG A 34 -11.85 -17.49 -2.79
C ARG A 34 -12.65 -17.32 -4.08
N VAL A 35 -13.31 -16.18 -4.29
CA VAL A 35 -14.04 -15.88 -5.54
C VAL A 35 -13.16 -16.12 -6.78
N LEU A 36 -11.92 -15.63 -6.78
CA LEU A 36 -11.01 -15.79 -7.92
C LEU A 36 -10.50 -17.23 -8.09
N LYS A 37 -10.31 -18.00 -7.00
CA LYS A 37 -9.76 -19.36 -7.05
C LYS A 37 -10.81 -20.47 -7.20
N THR A 38 -12.04 -20.26 -6.73
CA THR A 38 -13.07 -21.31 -6.70
C THR A 38 -13.47 -21.74 -8.11
N GLY A 39 -13.33 -20.87 -9.12
CA GLY A 39 -13.48 -21.24 -10.53
C GLY A 39 -14.90 -21.60 -10.96
N THR A 40 -15.90 -21.47 -10.08
CA THR A 40 -17.31 -21.69 -10.40
C THR A 40 -17.82 -20.63 -11.38
N VAL A 41 -18.84 -20.99 -12.16
CA VAL A 41 -19.49 -20.08 -13.12
C VAL A 41 -19.93 -18.79 -12.42
N GLU A 42 -20.53 -18.92 -11.23
CA GLU A 42 -21.00 -17.77 -10.44
C GLU A 42 -19.85 -16.89 -9.94
N ALA A 43 -18.74 -17.48 -9.50
CA ALA A 43 -17.60 -16.72 -9.06
C ALA A 43 -16.90 -15.98 -10.22
N LYS A 44 -16.86 -16.59 -11.41
CA LYS A 44 -16.39 -15.93 -12.64
C LYS A 44 -17.31 -14.78 -13.05
N ARG A 45 -18.63 -14.96 -12.96
CA ARG A 45 -19.63 -13.91 -13.21
C ARG A 45 -19.45 -12.72 -12.26
N LEU A 46 -19.33 -13.00 -10.96
CA LEU A 46 -19.10 -11.97 -9.94
C LEU A 46 -17.76 -11.26 -10.14
N ALA A 47 -16.69 -11.99 -10.44
CA ALA A 47 -15.38 -11.38 -10.70
C ALA A 47 -15.39 -10.48 -11.94
N GLY A 48 -16.15 -10.83 -12.98
CA GLY A 48 -16.33 -10.01 -14.17
C GLY A 48 -17.21 -8.77 -13.96
N ALA A 49 -18.06 -8.77 -12.94
CA ALA A 49 -18.90 -7.63 -12.58
C ALA A 49 -18.19 -6.59 -11.68
N ILE A 50 -17.03 -6.94 -11.11
CA ILE A 50 -16.27 -6.03 -10.26
C ILE A 50 -15.45 -5.09 -11.13
N ASP A 51 -15.65 -3.80 -10.95
CA ASP A 51 -14.76 -2.77 -11.48
C ASP A 51 -13.48 -2.70 -10.63
N TRP A 52 -12.48 -3.47 -11.03
CA TRP A 52 -11.20 -3.59 -10.34
C TRP A 52 -10.37 -2.30 -10.37
N GLU A 53 -10.59 -1.40 -11.33
CA GLU A 53 -9.86 -0.13 -11.44
C GLU A 53 -10.18 0.79 -10.27
N ARG A 54 -11.42 0.76 -9.77
CA ARG A 54 -11.83 1.57 -8.61
C ARG A 54 -11.04 1.26 -7.34
N TYR A 55 -10.56 0.04 -7.20
CA TYR A 55 -9.76 -0.45 -6.07
C TYR A 55 -8.26 -0.17 -6.19
N LYS A 56 -7.80 0.33 -7.35
CA LYS A 56 -6.42 0.80 -7.53
C LYS A 56 -6.26 2.23 -7.02
N CYS A 57 -5.06 2.57 -6.60
CA CYS A 57 -4.68 3.93 -6.21
C CYS A 57 -3.23 4.16 -6.59
N ASP A 58 -2.96 5.28 -7.27
CA ASP A 58 -1.62 5.61 -7.74
C ASP A 58 -0.76 6.31 -6.68
N VAL A 59 -1.37 6.66 -5.54
CA VAL A 59 -0.66 7.33 -4.44
C VAL A 59 0.14 6.29 -3.64
N PRO A 60 1.48 6.40 -3.57
CA PRO A 60 2.32 5.45 -2.85
C PRO A 60 1.92 5.35 -1.38
N GLY A 61 1.84 4.11 -0.88
CA GLY A 61 1.45 3.84 0.50
C GLY A 61 -0.07 3.86 0.75
N VAL A 62 -0.90 4.21 -0.23
CA VAL A 62 -2.37 4.08 -0.14
C VAL A 62 -2.85 2.89 -0.96
N ARG A 63 -3.52 1.94 -0.32
CA ARG A 63 -4.03 0.75 -1.02
C ARG A 63 -5.31 0.21 -0.42
N TRP A 64 -6.12 -0.44 -1.24
CA TRP A 64 -7.26 -1.21 -0.76
C TRP A 64 -6.79 -2.33 0.19
N HIS A 65 -7.53 -2.54 1.27
CA HIS A 65 -7.29 -3.59 2.24
C HIS A 65 -8.50 -4.51 2.40
N PRO A 66 -8.29 -5.82 2.60
CA PRO A 66 -9.35 -6.82 2.77
C PRO A 66 -10.39 -6.56 3.86
N VAL A 67 -10.06 -5.70 4.83
CA VAL A 67 -10.97 -5.30 5.92
C VAL A 67 -12.09 -4.37 5.45
N GLY A 68 -12.20 -4.09 4.14
CA GLY A 68 -13.19 -3.20 3.58
C GLY A 68 -12.81 -1.73 3.77
N GLY A 69 -11.55 -1.38 3.55
CA GLY A 69 -11.07 -0.02 3.73
C GLY A 69 -9.76 0.28 3.01
N TRP A 70 -9.45 1.57 2.89
CA TRP A 70 -8.19 2.04 2.32
C TRP A 70 -7.14 2.13 3.43
N ARG A 71 -6.08 1.34 3.30
CA ARG A 71 -4.93 1.39 4.21
C ARG A 71 -3.98 2.48 3.74
N VAL A 72 -3.58 3.34 4.68
CA VAL A 72 -2.44 4.24 4.53
C VAL A 72 -1.26 3.65 5.27
N GLN A 73 -0.11 3.57 4.60
CA GLN A 73 1.16 3.16 5.15
C GLN A 73 2.18 4.25 4.89
N PHE A 74 2.86 4.68 5.94
CA PHE A 74 3.94 5.65 5.91
C PHE A 74 5.06 5.18 6.84
N ASP A 75 6.30 5.20 6.36
CA ASP A 75 7.46 4.80 7.15
C ASP A 75 8.67 5.58 6.61
N ARG A 76 9.13 6.54 7.40
CA ARG A 76 10.31 7.36 7.10
C ARG A 76 11.16 7.47 8.36
N ARG A 77 12.47 7.49 8.18
CA ARG A 77 13.45 7.58 9.27
C ARG A 77 14.59 8.49 8.85
N ASN A 78 14.99 9.38 9.75
CA ASN A 78 16.21 10.14 9.67
C ASN A 78 17.16 9.54 10.73
N TYR A 79 18.24 8.93 10.25
CA TYR A 79 19.20 8.23 11.10
C TYR A 79 20.16 9.21 11.80
N GLU A 80 20.49 10.32 11.15
CA GLU A 80 21.42 11.35 11.65
C GLU A 80 20.89 12.02 12.92
N HIS A 81 19.59 12.30 12.95
CA HIS A 81 18.92 12.92 14.11
C HIS A 81 18.09 11.92 14.93
N ASN A 82 18.20 10.62 14.62
CA ASN A 82 17.53 9.52 15.30
C ASN A 82 16.02 9.73 15.53
N PHE A 83 15.28 10.20 14.52
CA PHE A 83 13.83 10.27 14.56
C PHE A 83 13.17 9.55 13.39
N PHE A 84 11.92 9.13 13.59
CA PHE A 84 11.16 8.42 12.58
C PHE A 84 9.68 8.81 12.65
N VAL A 85 9.02 8.76 11.50
CA VAL A 85 7.58 8.95 11.38
C VAL A 85 7.00 7.70 10.73
N ARG A 86 6.18 6.98 11.50
CA ARG A 86 5.51 5.76 11.04
C ARG A 86 4.01 5.90 11.23
N CYS A 87 3.25 5.58 10.19
CA CYS A 87 1.81 5.50 10.24
C CYS A 87 1.31 4.24 9.53
N SER A 88 0.36 3.55 10.16
CA SER A 88 -0.40 2.48 9.53
C SER A 88 -1.85 2.58 10.00
N CYS A 89 -2.73 3.18 9.19
CA CYS A 89 -4.13 3.39 9.52
C CYS A 89 -5.06 2.95 8.39
N PHE A 90 -6.36 2.89 8.68
CA PHE A 90 -7.39 2.42 7.75
C PHE A 90 -8.56 3.39 7.70
N PHE A 91 -8.97 3.74 6.49
CA PHE A 91 -10.19 4.49 6.20
C PHE A 91 -11.25 3.50 5.74
N ARG A 92 -12.19 3.15 6.64
CA ARG A 92 -13.18 2.10 6.40
C ARG A 92 -14.31 2.61 5.51
N VAL A 93 -14.68 1.79 4.52
CA VAL A 93 -15.81 2.08 3.63
C VAL A 93 -17.13 2.09 4.39
N GLN A 94 -17.28 1.26 5.42
CA GLN A 94 -18.47 1.25 6.28
C GLN A 94 -18.72 2.61 6.96
N LEU A 95 -17.68 3.40 7.21
CA LEU A 95 -17.80 4.69 7.90
C LEU A 95 -17.97 5.86 6.94
N TYR A 96 -17.26 5.84 5.80
CA TYR A 96 -17.18 7.00 4.92
C TYR A 96 -17.80 6.79 3.54
N GLY A 97 -18.14 5.56 3.16
CA GLY A 97 -18.44 5.21 1.77
C GLY A 97 -17.17 4.94 0.95
N PHE A 98 -17.31 4.31 -0.20
CA PHE A 98 -16.16 3.77 -0.95
C PHE A 98 -15.22 4.87 -1.46
N ASP A 99 -15.79 5.85 -2.17
CA ASP A 99 -15.03 6.92 -2.82
C ASP A 99 -14.46 7.89 -1.78
N ARG A 100 -15.28 8.31 -0.81
CA ARG A 100 -14.83 9.23 0.24
C ARG A 100 -13.76 8.63 1.14
N ALA A 101 -13.83 7.33 1.46
CA ALA A 101 -12.75 6.65 2.19
C ALA A 101 -11.42 6.71 1.42
N LYS A 102 -11.45 6.59 0.09
CA LYS A 102 -10.27 6.70 -0.78
C LYS A 102 -9.70 8.11 -0.73
N GLU A 103 -10.55 9.13 -0.89
CA GLU A 103 -10.14 10.53 -0.82
C GLU A 103 -9.47 10.88 0.51
N LEU A 104 -10.09 10.48 1.63
CA LEU A 104 -9.55 10.72 2.97
C LEU A 104 -8.19 10.05 3.16
N ALA A 105 -8.04 8.80 2.69
CA ALA A 105 -6.77 8.09 2.74
C ALA A 105 -5.67 8.80 1.92
N ILE A 106 -6.00 9.28 0.72
CA ILE A 106 -5.09 10.05 -0.13
C ILE A 106 -4.71 11.37 0.52
N ALA A 107 -5.68 12.13 1.03
CA ALA A 107 -5.45 13.40 1.69
C ALA A 107 -4.56 13.24 2.92
N TYR A 108 -4.84 12.23 3.74
CA TYR A 108 -4.04 11.92 4.92
C TYR A 108 -2.60 11.52 4.55
N ARG A 109 -2.44 10.73 3.49
CA ARG A 109 -1.10 10.36 2.98
C ARG A 109 -0.29 11.58 2.53
N ARG A 110 -0.92 12.53 1.82
CA ARG A 110 -0.27 13.77 1.36
C ARG A 110 0.11 14.67 2.53
N ARG A 111 -0.75 14.77 3.54
CA ARG A 111 -0.46 15.48 4.78
C ARG A 111 0.79 14.91 5.48
N LEU A 112 0.91 13.58 5.57
CA LEU A 112 2.08 12.92 6.16
C LEU A 112 3.39 13.22 5.40
N GLU A 113 3.35 13.33 4.05
CA GLU A 113 4.54 13.78 3.30
C GLU A 113 4.91 15.22 3.68
N ALA A 114 3.91 16.11 3.73
CA ALA A 114 4.16 17.52 4.05
C ALA A 114 4.73 17.72 5.46
N GLU A 115 4.17 17.01 6.46
CA GLU A 115 4.68 17.02 7.83
C GLU A 115 6.11 16.47 7.89
N TRP A 116 6.41 15.42 7.14
CA TRP A 116 7.78 14.87 7.06
C TRP A 116 8.76 15.89 6.47
N ASP A 117 8.41 16.54 5.36
CA ASP A 117 9.25 17.55 4.72
C ASP A 117 9.48 18.77 5.63
N GLU A 118 8.45 19.18 6.38
CA GLU A 118 8.56 20.23 7.38
C GLU A 118 9.58 19.86 8.47
N GLN A 119 9.49 18.64 9.01
CA GLN A 119 10.44 18.15 10.02
C GLN A 119 11.87 18.12 9.48
N GLN A 120 12.09 17.69 8.23
CA GLN A 120 13.43 17.73 7.62
C GLN A 120 13.98 19.15 7.54
N ARG A 121 13.14 20.13 7.16
CA ARG A 121 13.57 21.55 7.08
C ARG A 121 13.90 22.13 8.45
N ILE A 122 13.14 21.78 9.49
CA ILE A 122 13.41 22.23 10.86
C ILE A 122 14.77 21.69 11.33
N TRP A 123 15.05 20.41 11.12
CA TRP A 123 16.34 19.82 11.47
C TRP A 123 17.50 20.45 10.72
N ALA A 124 17.38 20.63 9.41
CA ALA A 124 18.42 21.28 8.62
C ALA A 124 18.75 22.70 9.13
N LYS A 125 17.75 23.46 9.59
CA LYS A 125 17.98 24.78 10.22
C LYS A 125 18.71 24.66 11.56
N LEU A 126 18.35 23.69 12.39
CA LEU A 126 19.00 23.45 13.68
C LEU A 126 20.47 23.06 13.50
N ASP A 127 20.80 22.28 12.48
CA ASP A 127 22.18 21.88 12.20
C ASP A 127 23.04 23.07 11.77
N VAL A 128 22.52 23.95 10.89
CA VAL A 128 23.21 25.18 10.50
C VAL A 128 23.47 26.08 11.72
N GLN A 129 22.50 26.21 12.62
CA GLN A 129 22.66 26.98 13.85
C GLN A 129 23.69 26.37 14.80
N ARG A 130 23.68 25.04 14.95
CA ARG A 130 24.65 24.31 15.78
C ARG A 130 26.08 24.45 15.26
N GLU A 131 26.26 24.35 13.95
CA GLU A 131 27.58 24.52 13.33
C GLU A 131 28.08 25.96 13.46
N ALA A 132 27.22 26.96 13.23
CA ALA A 132 27.56 28.36 13.43
C ALA A 132 27.98 28.65 14.89
N ALA A 133 27.27 28.08 15.87
CA ALA A 133 27.63 28.22 17.28
C ALA A 133 28.93 27.49 17.66
N ARG A 134 29.35 26.47 16.91
CA ARG A 134 30.61 25.75 17.12
C ARG A 134 31.82 26.50 16.57
N LEU A 135 31.61 27.34 15.57
CA LEU A 135 32.65 28.13 14.90
C LEU A 135 32.90 29.50 15.57
N GLN A 136 32.06 29.88 16.52
CA GLN A 136 32.23 31.06 17.40
C GLN A 136 32.97 30.68 18.67
#